data_AF-C6L3R4-F1
#
_entry.id   AF-C6L3R4-F1
#
_cell.length_a   1.000
_cell.length_b   1.000
_cell.length_c   1.000
_cell.angle_alpha   90.00
_cell.angle_beta   90.00
_cell.angle_gamma   90.00
#
_symmetry.space_group_name_H-M   'P 1'
#
loop_
_entity.id
_entity.type
_entity.pdbx_description
1 polymer ?
#
loop_
_entity_poly.entity_id
_entity_poly.type
_entity_poly.pdbx_seq_one_letter_code
_entity_poly.pdbx_strand_id
1 'polypeptide(L)'
;MATPAQLGLMDAASPVMEEMIYFHDHVMLVLILITCLIFYSMLVLISSKYIYRFLTDGHVIETVWTVIPAIILVVVALPSLKLLYLTDELDNPQLTIKSVGHQWYWSYEYTDYYDIEFDSYMLPLGDLSKGDARLLEVDNRVVLPVDTSVRVLVTAADVIHSWTVPSLGLKMDAVPGRLNQLALQCSRVGTFYGQCSEICGANHSFMPIVIEAVPVEVFEGWRDMMLDEE
;
A
#
# COMPACT_ATOMS: atom_id res chain seq x y z
N MET A 1 -9.19 6.00 5.54
CA MET A 1 -8.08 6.98 5.39
C MET A 1 -7.33 7.11 6.71
N ALA A 2 -6.19 7.81 6.71
CA ALA A 2 -5.45 8.09 7.94
C ALA A 2 -6.28 8.90 8.94
N THR A 3 -6.13 8.62 10.23
CA THR A 3 -6.76 9.39 11.30
C THR A 3 -5.76 10.30 12.01
N PRO A 4 -6.19 11.43 12.62
CA PRO A 4 -5.29 12.28 13.39
C PRO A 4 -4.58 11.50 14.50
N ALA A 5 -3.26 11.70 14.62
CA ALA A 5 -2.41 11.01 15.60
C ALA A 5 -2.39 9.48 15.50
N GLN A 6 -2.68 8.92 14.32
CA GLN A 6 -2.52 7.50 14.05
C GLN A 6 -1.05 7.05 14.20
N LEU A 7 -0.84 5.93 14.89
CA LEU A 7 0.49 5.35 15.14
C LEU A 7 0.80 4.14 14.25
N GLY A 8 -0.22 3.35 13.91
CA GLY A 8 -0.08 2.12 13.14
C GLY A 8 -0.46 2.29 11.66
N LEU A 9 -0.54 1.16 10.97
CA LEU A 9 -1.08 1.07 9.61
C LEU A 9 -2.58 1.43 9.58
N MET A 10 -3.10 1.78 8.40
CA MET A 10 -4.55 1.93 8.20
C MET A 10 -5.25 0.58 8.31
N ASP A 11 -6.51 0.59 8.74
CA ASP A 11 -7.34 -0.62 8.78
C ASP A 11 -7.38 -1.28 7.40
N ALA A 12 -7.12 -2.59 7.38
CA ALA A 12 -7.13 -3.37 6.16
C ALA A 12 -8.51 -3.39 5.52
N ALA A 13 -8.52 -3.30 4.19
CA ALA A 13 -9.70 -3.42 3.35
C ALA A 13 -9.53 -4.45 2.22
N SER A 14 -8.42 -5.20 2.23
CA SER A 14 -8.15 -6.33 1.36
C SER A 14 -7.54 -7.49 2.18
N PRO A 15 -7.66 -8.75 1.74
CA PRO A 15 -7.04 -9.88 2.44
C PRO A 15 -5.51 -9.76 2.51
N VAL A 16 -4.90 -9.25 1.43
CA VAL A 16 -3.45 -9.01 1.36
C VAL A 16 -2.99 -8.00 2.41
N MET A 17 -3.74 -6.90 2.60
CA MET A 17 -3.38 -5.90 3.61
C MET A 17 -3.51 -6.46 5.03
N GLU A 18 -4.45 -7.37 5.28
CA GLU A 18 -4.57 -8.04 6.58
C GLU A 18 -3.30 -8.88 6.88
N GLU A 19 -2.85 -9.70 5.93
CA GLU A 19 -1.60 -10.46 6.06
C GLU A 19 -0.36 -9.55 6.19
N MET A 20 -0.34 -8.40 5.51
CA MET A 20 0.71 -7.38 5.68
C MET A 20 0.75 -6.81 7.11
N ILE A 21 -0.41 -6.56 7.73
CA ILE A 21 -0.47 -6.11 9.13
C ILE A 21 0.05 -7.19 10.07
N TYR A 22 -0.36 -8.46 9.90
CA TYR A 22 0.16 -9.56 10.73
C TYR A 22 1.68 -9.74 10.57
N PHE A 23 2.19 -9.63 9.34
CA PHE A 23 3.62 -9.71 9.08
C PHE A 23 4.38 -8.53 9.69
N HIS A 24 3.84 -7.31 9.56
CA HIS A 24 4.40 -6.13 10.20
C HIS A 24 4.50 -6.32 11.72
N ASP A 25 3.44 -6.78 12.38
CA ASP A 25 3.43 -6.99 13.82
C ASP A 25 4.43 -8.06 14.27
N HIS A 26 4.58 -9.14 13.48
CA HIS A 26 5.60 -10.15 13.70
C HIS A 26 7.02 -9.56 13.65
N VAL A 27 7.32 -8.75 12.63
CA VAL A 27 8.63 -8.10 12.49
C VAL A 27 8.85 -7.09 13.61
N MET A 28 7.85 -6.29 13.94
CA MET A 28 7.93 -5.29 15.01
C MET A 28 8.20 -5.93 16.38
N LEU A 29 7.58 -7.07 16.68
CA LEU A 29 7.87 -7.84 17.90
C LEU A 29 9.36 -8.22 17.96
N VAL A 30 9.91 -8.76 16.87
CA VAL A 30 11.33 -9.15 16.78
C VAL A 30 12.25 -7.94 16.97
N LEU A 31 11.96 -6.82 16.31
CA LEU A 31 12.75 -5.59 16.43
C LEU A 31 12.71 -5.01 17.85
N ILE A 32 11.53 -5.00 18.50
CA ILE A 32 11.39 -4.54 19.88
C ILE A 32 12.22 -5.43 20.81
N LEU A 33 12.18 -6.76 20.65
CA LEU A 33 12.98 -7.67 21.47
C LEU A 33 14.49 -7.42 21.32
N ILE A 34 14.97 -7.25 20.07
CA ILE A 34 16.39 -6.97 19.80
C ILE A 34 16.80 -5.61 20.40
N THR A 35 15.99 -4.57 20.19
CA THR A 35 16.29 -3.23 20.69
C THR A 35 16.27 -3.17 22.22
N CYS A 36 15.31 -3.84 22.88
CA CYS A 36 15.30 -3.99 24.33
C CYS A 36 16.52 -4.75 24.85
N LEU A 37 16.95 -5.83 24.18
CA LEU A 37 18.15 -6.59 24.56
C LEU A 37 19.41 -5.74 24.47
N ILE A 38 19.60 -5.00 23.37
CA ILE A 38 20.75 -4.11 23.20
C ILE A 38 20.71 -2.98 24.21
N PHE A 39 19.55 -2.37 24.42
CA PHE A 39 19.40 -1.30 25.41
C PHE A 39 19.73 -1.79 26.82
N TYR A 40 19.22 -2.97 27.21
CA TYR A 40 19.52 -3.58 28.50
C TYR A 40 21.02 -3.91 28.66
N SER A 41 21.66 -4.50 27.64
CA SER A 41 23.09 -4.82 27.72
C SER A 41 23.95 -3.56 27.86
N MET A 42 23.61 -2.47 27.17
CA MET A 42 24.27 -1.18 27.33
C MET A 42 24.10 -0.61 28.73
N LEU A 43 22.90 -0.68 29.31
CA LEU A 43 22.66 -0.23 30.69
C LEU A 43 23.49 -1.01 31.70
N VAL A 44 23.60 -2.33 31.54
CA VAL A 44 24.42 -3.19 32.42
C VAL A 44 25.90 -2.83 32.29
N LEU A 45 26.40 -2.65 31.07
CA LEU A 45 27.80 -2.30 30.83
C LEU A 45 28.17 -0.93 31.43
N ILE A 46 27.30 0.08 31.28
CA ILE A 46 27.52 1.43 31.83
C ILE A 46 27.43 1.44 33.37
N SER A 47 26.54 0.63 33.95
CA SER A 47 26.33 0.58 35.40
C SER A 47 27.31 -0.35 36.14
N SER A 48 28.04 -1.20 35.42
CA SER A 48 29.00 -2.14 36.01
C SER A 48 30.18 -1.41 36.66
N LYS A 49 30.49 -1.80 37.89
CA LYS A 49 31.69 -1.36 38.63
C LYS A 49 32.90 -2.25 38.38
N TYR A 50 32.70 -3.44 37.81
CA TYR A 50 33.76 -4.42 37.60
C TYR A 50 34.53 -4.10 36.33
N ILE A 51 35.86 -4.11 36.42
CA ILE A 51 36.76 -3.81 35.30
C ILE A 51 37.44 -5.10 34.86
N TYR A 52 37.25 -5.46 33.59
CA TYR A 52 37.97 -6.57 32.96
C TYR A 52 38.52 -6.12 31.60
N ARG A 53 39.83 -5.81 31.55
CA ARG A 53 40.48 -5.13 30.42
C ARG A 53 41.23 -6.06 29.46
N PHE A 54 41.64 -7.24 29.93
CA PHE A 54 42.56 -8.11 29.19
C PHE A 54 41.85 -9.23 28.42
N LEU A 55 40.54 -9.11 28.18
CA LEU A 55 39.82 -10.02 27.29
C LEU A 55 40.19 -9.70 25.84
N THR A 56 40.89 -10.61 25.17
CA THR A 56 41.35 -10.43 23.78
C THR A 56 40.57 -11.25 22.77
N ASP A 57 40.01 -12.39 23.18
CA ASP A 57 39.30 -13.32 22.30
C ASP A 57 38.02 -13.85 22.96
N GLY A 58 37.07 -14.23 22.10
CA GLY A 58 35.74 -14.65 22.51
C GLY A 58 35.04 -15.48 21.45
N HIS A 59 35.71 -16.49 20.89
CA HIS A 59 35.16 -17.26 19.76
C HIS A 59 33.78 -17.88 20.04
N VAL A 60 33.52 -18.25 21.30
CA VAL A 60 32.20 -18.76 21.71
C VAL A 60 31.13 -17.67 21.59
N ILE A 61 31.38 -16.45 22.09
CA ILE A 61 30.39 -15.35 21.99
C ILE A 61 30.23 -14.87 20.54
N GLU A 62 31.32 -14.89 19.77
CA GLU A 62 31.30 -14.63 18.33
C GLU A 62 30.37 -15.59 17.59
N THR A 63 30.53 -16.89 17.86
CA THR A 63 29.67 -17.92 17.28
C THR A 63 28.20 -17.69 17.65
N VAL A 64 27.93 -17.38 18.92
CA VAL A 64 26.55 -17.14 19.42
C VAL A 64 25.92 -15.94 18.72
N TRP A 65 26.58 -14.78 18.69
CA TRP A 65 25.99 -13.59 18.06
C TRP A 65 25.94 -13.66 16.53
N THR A 66 26.57 -14.65 15.90
CA THR A 66 26.44 -14.89 14.45
C THR A 66 25.30 -15.86 14.17
N VAL A 67 25.21 -16.96 14.91
CA VAL A 67 24.20 -18.00 14.70
C VAL A 67 22.79 -17.52 15.10
N ILE A 68 22.65 -16.81 16.24
CA ILE A 68 21.33 -16.36 16.70
C ILE A 68 20.66 -15.40 15.69
N PRO A 69 21.30 -14.31 15.23
CA PRO A 69 20.70 -13.44 14.22
C PRO A 69 20.39 -14.15 12.90
N ALA A 70 21.23 -15.11 12.48
CA ALA A 70 20.95 -15.90 11.28
C ALA A 70 19.64 -16.70 11.42
N ILE A 71 19.39 -17.32 12.58
CA ILE A 71 18.12 -18.03 12.86
C ILE A 71 16.94 -17.05 12.87
N ILE A 72 17.09 -15.88 13.51
CA ILE A 72 16.04 -14.84 13.55
C ILE A 72 15.67 -14.39 12.13
N LEU A 73 16.65 -14.17 11.26
CA LEU A 73 16.40 -13.80 9.86
C LEU A 73 15.61 -14.88 9.10
N VAL A 74 15.91 -16.16 9.32
CA VAL A 74 15.14 -17.26 8.70
C VAL A 74 13.69 -17.25 9.18
N VAL A 75 13.45 -17.05 10.47
CA VAL A 75 12.09 -17.00 11.04
C VAL A 75 11.28 -15.85 10.45
N VAL A 76 11.89 -14.68 10.22
CA VAL A 76 11.24 -13.52 9.58
C VAL A 76 11.06 -13.73 8.07
N ALA A 77 12.01 -14.38 7.40
CA ALA A 77 11.99 -14.55 5.94
C ALA A 77 10.87 -15.48 5.47
N LEU A 78 10.55 -16.55 6.21
CA LEU A 78 9.52 -17.51 5.81
C LEU A 78 8.10 -16.90 5.62
N PRO A 79 7.53 -16.16 6.60
CA PRO A 79 6.24 -15.50 6.41
C PRO A 79 6.31 -14.39 5.35
N SER A 80 7.44 -13.68 5.24
CA SER A 80 7.67 -12.66 4.21
C SER A 80 7.56 -13.24 2.80
N LEU A 81 8.24 -14.37 2.54
CA LEU A 81 8.20 -15.04 1.25
C LEU A 81 6.80 -15.57 0.94
N LYS A 82 6.10 -16.15 1.93
CA LYS A 82 4.70 -16.59 1.75
C LYS A 82 3.82 -15.42 1.29
N LEU A 83 3.92 -14.28 1.98
CA LEU A 83 3.15 -13.09 1.64
C LEU A 83 3.50 -12.55 0.25
N LEU A 84 4.79 -12.54 -0.13
CA LEU A 84 5.24 -12.14 -1.46
C LEU A 84 4.55 -12.96 -2.56
N TYR A 85 4.49 -14.28 -2.43
CA TYR A 85 3.81 -15.13 -3.41
C TYR A 85 2.29 -14.90 -3.43
N LEU A 86 1.66 -14.68 -2.28
CA LEU A 86 0.22 -14.34 -2.22
C LEU A 86 -0.09 -13.01 -2.92
N THR A 87 0.83 -12.03 -2.87
CA THR A 87 0.63 -10.75 -3.55
C THR A 87 0.80 -10.82 -5.07
N ASP A 88 1.58 -11.78 -5.56
CA ASP A 88 1.86 -11.96 -6.99
C ASP A 88 0.87 -12.93 -7.66
N GLU A 89 0.08 -13.67 -6.87
CA GLU A 89 -0.91 -14.61 -7.38
C GLU A 89 -2.09 -13.86 -8.01
N LEU A 90 -2.11 -13.83 -9.35
CA LEU A 90 -3.14 -13.20 -10.15
C LEU A 90 -4.22 -14.21 -10.50
N ASP A 91 -5.18 -14.40 -9.61
CA ASP A 91 -6.34 -15.25 -9.87
C ASP A 91 -7.31 -14.59 -10.86
N ASN A 92 -7.76 -15.38 -11.85
CA ASN A 92 -8.69 -15.04 -12.93
C ASN A 92 -9.59 -13.80 -12.63
N PRO A 93 -9.16 -12.59 -13.04
CA PRO A 93 -9.86 -11.38 -12.66
C PRO A 93 -11.19 -11.29 -13.41
N GLN A 94 -12.20 -10.77 -12.73
CA GLN A 94 -13.54 -10.57 -13.28
C GLN A 94 -13.70 -9.19 -13.94
N LEU A 95 -12.81 -8.26 -13.59
CA LEU A 95 -12.76 -6.90 -14.13
C LEU A 95 -11.30 -6.45 -14.26
N THR A 96 -10.98 -5.77 -15.35
CA THR A 96 -9.69 -5.12 -15.60
C THR A 96 -9.89 -3.62 -15.74
N ILE A 97 -9.07 -2.86 -15.03
CA ILE A 97 -9.05 -1.39 -15.11
C ILE A 97 -7.64 -0.97 -15.42
N LYS A 98 -7.49 -0.02 -16.35
CA LYS A 98 -6.22 0.63 -16.60
C LYS A 98 -6.20 1.98 -15.91
N SER A 99 -5.13 2.25 -15.17
CA SER A 99 -4.84 3.54 -14.56
C SER A 99 -3.62 4.15 -15.25
N VAL A 100 -3.80 5.36 -15.77
CA VAL A 100 -2.74 6.10 -16.47
C VAL A 100 -2.43 7.39 -15.70
N GLY A 101 -1.19 7.51 -15.24
CA GLY A 101 -0.70 8.71 -14.56
C GLY A 101 -0.29 9.81 -15.53
N HIS A 102 -0.70 11.05 -15.23
CA HIS A 102 -0.39 12.28 -15.95
C HIS A 102 0.06 13.38 -14.96
N GLN A 103 0.74 14.41 -15.43
CA GLN A 103 1.02 15.63 -14.68
C GLN A 103 -0.21 16.57 -14.71
N TRP A 104 -1.02 16.69 -13.66
CA TRP A 104 -1.01 16.01 -12.35
C TRP A 104 -2.43 15.52 -12.02
N TYR A 105 -2.79 14.39 -12.60
CA TYR A 105 -4.07 13.71 -12.42
C TYR A 105 -3.95 12.24 -12.84
N TRP A 106 -5.00 11.46 -12.61
CA TRP A 106 -5.08 10.08 -13.07
C TRP A 106 -6.23 9.95 -14.07
N SER A 107 -6.05 9.14 -15.10
CA SER A 107 -7.14 8.71 -15.98
C SER A 107 -7.38 7.21 -15.81
N TYR A 108 -8.62 6.78 -15.98
CA TYR A 108 -9.03 5.40 -15.79
C TYR A 108 -9.83 4.89 -16.98
N GLU A 109 -9.53 3.66 -17.43
CA GLU A 109 -10.20 3.00 -18.55
C GLU A 109 -10.77 1.64 -18.09
N TYR A 110 -12.04 1.34 -18.41
CA TYR A 110 -12.75 0.11 -18.02
C TYR A 110 -13.09 -0.79 -19.22
N THR A 111 -12.09 -1.17 -20.01
CA THR A 111 -12.26 -1.74 -21.36
C THR A 111 -12.79 -3.18 -21.46
N ASP A 112 -12.91 -3.92 -20.36
CA ASP A 112 -13.32 -5.34 -20.40
C ASP A 112 -14.77 -5.55 -20.89
N TYR A 113 -15.64 -4.56 -20.67
CA TYR A 113 -17.04 -4.65 -21.06
C TYR A 113 -17.49 -3.45 -21.90
N TYR A 114 -16.85 -2.28 -21.73
CA TYR A 114 -17.31 -0.99 -22.28
C TYR A 114 -16.14 -0.01 -22.44
N ASP A 115 -16.20 0.94 -23.38
CA ASP A 115 -15.15 1.96 -23.56
C ASP A 115 -15.33 3.14 -22.57
N ILE A 116 -15.57 2.86 -21.28
CA ILE A 116 -15.68 3.92 -20.26
C ILE A 116 -14.27 4.44 -19.95
N GLU A 117 -14.06 5.74 -20.20
CA GLU A 117 -12.83 6.48 -19.89
C GLU A 117 -13.17 7.79 -19.17
N PHE A 118 -12.44 8.10 -18.08
CA PHE A 118 -12.58 9.39 -17.40
C PHE A 118 -11.29 9.83 -16.70
N ASP A 119 -11.17 11.15 -16.54
CA ASP A 119 -10.11 11.78 -15.76
C ASP A 119 -10.55 12.01 -14.30
N SER A 120 -9.60 11.92 -13.38
CA SER A 120 -9.77 12.10 -11.94
C SER A 120 -8.78 13.16 -11.44
N TYR A 121 -9.28 14.37 -11.21
CA TYR A 121 -8.56 15.51 -10.64
C TYR A 121 -8.87 15.70 -9.16
N MET A 122 -7.90 16.24 -8.42
CA MET A 122 -8.13 16.67 -7.04
C MET A 122 -9.13 17.81 -6.98
N LEU A 123 -10.13 17.73 -6.09
CA LEU A 123 -11.04 18.84 -5.87
C LEU A 123 -10.32 20.04 -5.23
N PRO A 124 -10.45 21.26 -5.79
CA PRO A 124 -9.97 22.48 -5.16
C PRO A 124 -10.68 22.76 -3.83
N LEU A 125 -10.02 23.48 -2.93
CA LEU A 125 -10.55 23.83 -1.60
C LEU A 125 -11.93 24.52 -1.63
N GLY A 126 -12.23 25.27 -2.69
CA GLY A 126 -13.50 25.99 -2.85
C GLY A 126 -14.68 25.08 -3.16
N ASP A 127 -14.41 23.90 -3.73
CA ASP A 127 -15.44 22.96 -4.22
C ASP A 127 -15.69 21.81 -3.22
N LEU A 128 -14.92 21.76 -2.13
CA LEU A 128 -15.09 20.77 -1.08
C LEU A 128 -16.38 21.01 -0.28
N SER A 129 -17.14 19.93 -0.10
CA SER A 129 -18.31 19.90 0.77
C SER A 129 -17.92 19.73 2.23
N LYS A 130 -18.86 20.04 3.14
CA LYS A 130 -18.64 19.88 4.58
C LYS A 130 -18.49 18.40 4.92
N GLY A 131 -17.28 18.01 5.33
CA GLY A 131 -16.93 16.63 5.69
C GLY A 131 -15.87 16.02 4.79
N ASP A 132 -15.62 16.63 3.64
CA ASP A 132 -14.67 16.16 2.65
C ASP A 132 -13.22 16.25 3.13
N ALA A 133 -12.40 15.29 2.67
CA ALA A 133 -11.00 15.23 3.01
C ALA A 133 -10.16 16.14 2.10
N ARG A 134 -9.58 17.18 2.70
CA ARG A 134 -8.65 18.10 2.02
C ARG A 134 -7.49 17.34 1.37
N LEU A 135 -7.22 17.62 0.10
CA LEU A 135 -6.18 17.00 -0.74
C LEU A 135 -6.39 15.53 -1.11
N LEU A 136 -7.50 14.92 -0.70
CA LEU A 136 -7.77 13.51 -0.94
C LEU A 136 -9.00 13.30 -1.83
N GLU A 137 -9.99 14.18 -1.78
CA GLU A 137 -11.13 14.10 -2.69
C GLU A 137 -10.76 14.39 -4.14
N VAL A 138 -11.48 13.71 -5.03
CA VAL A 138 -11.41 13.85 -6.49
C VAL A 138 -12.80 14.13 -7.05
N ASP A 139 -12.85 14.69 -8.26
CA ASP A 139 -14.09 14.88 -9.03
C ASP A 139 -14.72 13.55 -9.45
N ASN A 140 -13.93 12.63 -10.01
CA ASN A 140 -14.39 11.32 -10.46
C ASN A 140 -13.65 10.20 -9.72
N ARG A 141 -14.42 9.36 -9.00
CA ARG A 141 -13.88 8.24 -8.21
C ARG A 141 -13.82 6.97 -9.05
N VAL A 142 -12.88 6.09 -8.73
CA VAL A 142 -12.81 4.73 -9.27
C VAL A 142 -13.85 3.87 -8.56
N VAL A 143 -14.93 3.49 -9.23
CA VAL A 143 -16.01 2.68 -8.63
C VAL A 143 -15.77 1.20 -8.92
N LEU A 144 -15.78 0.36 -7.89
CA LEU A 144 -15.51 -1.07 -7.98
C LEU A 144 -16.57 -1.90 -7.25
N PRO A 145 -16.94 -3.09 -7.76
CA PRO A 145 -17.72 -4.04 -6.98
C PRO A 145 -16.89 -4.61 -5.83
N VAL A 146 -17.48 -4.68 -4.63
CA VAL A 146 -16.90 -5.37 -3.47
C VAL A 146 -16.79 -6.88 -3.71
N ASP A 147 -15.88 -7.56 -3.01
CA ASP A 147 -15.65 -9.01 -3.06
C ASP A 147 -15.35 -9.58 -4.46
N THR A 148 -14.89 -8.72 -5.37
CA THR A 148 -14.58 -9.05 -6.76
C THR A 148 -13.07 -8.97 -6.99
N SER A 149 -12.50 -9.95 -7.70
CA SER A 149 -11.10 -9.91 -8.14
C SER A 149 -10.95 -8.97 -9.33
N VAL A 150 -10.24 -7.86 -9.13
CA VAL A 150 -9.99 -6.82 -10.13
C VAL A 150 -8.50 -6.81 -10.49
N ARG A 151 -8.19 -6.81 -11.78
CA ARG A 151 -6.84 -6.56 -12.29
C ARG A 151 -6.68 -5.06 -12.54
N VAL A 152 -5.67 -4.44 -11.94
CA VAL A 152 -5.32 -3.05 -12.26
C VAL A 152 -4.04 -3.04 -13.09
N LEU A 153 -4.12 -2.42 -14.27
CA LEU A 153 -2.99 -2.17 -15.16
C LEU A 153 -2.51 -0.74 -14.92
N VAL A 154 -1.27 -0.55 -14.50
CA VAL A 154 -0.74 0.76 -14.13
C VAL A 154 0.35 1.17 -15.11
N THR A 155 0.20 2.34 -15.72
CA THR A 155 1.18 2.95 -16.64
C THR A 155 1.13 4.47 -16.51
N ALA A 156 2.04 5.18 -17.17
CA ALA A 156 2.00 6.65 -17.25
C ALA A 156 2.10 7.14 -18.69
N ALA A 157 1.60 8.34 -18.96
CA ALA A 157 1.66 8.98 -20.27
C ALA A 157 2.84 9.96 -20.41
N ASP A 158 3.43 10.43 -19.30
CA ASP A 158 4.49 11.44 -19.29
C ASP A 158 5.75 11.05 -18.49
N VAL A 159 5.77 11.29 -17.18
CA VAL A 159 6.86 10.97 -16.25
C VAL A 159 6.47 9.76 -15.40
N ILE A 160 7.37 9.33 -14.51
CA ILE A 160 7.06 8.26 -13.58
C ILE A 160 6.11 8.79 -12.50
N HIS A 161 5.07 8.00 -12.19
CA HIS A 161 4.20 8.18 -11.03
C HIS A 161 4.15 6.86 -10.25
N SER A 162 3.39 6.79 -9.16
CA SER A 162 3.14 5.53 -8.47
C SER A 162 1.75 5.53 -7.87
N TRP A 163 0.95 4.55 -8.29
CA TRP A 163 -0.45 4.38 -7.92
C TRP A 163 -0.54 3.57 -6.63
N THR A 164 -1.05 4.19 -5.57
CA THR A 164 -0.99 3.63 -4.21
C THR A 164 -2.30 3.82 -3.48
N VAL A 165 -2.83 2.76 -2.87
CA VAL A 165 -3.97 2.80 -1.96
C VAL A 165 -3.63 2.01 -0.68
N PRO A 166 -3.18 2.69 0.39
CA PRO A 166 -2.58 2.02 1.56
C PRO A 166 -3.51 1.04 2.29
N SER A 167 -4.80 1.34 2.43
CA SER A 167 -5.75 0.44 3.11
C SER A 167 -5.99 -0.86 2.34
N LEU A 168 -5.66 -0.91 1.05
CA LEU A 168 -5.73 -2.11 0.22
C LEU A 168 -4.38 -2.82 0.11
N GLY A 169 -3.31 -2.27 0.69
CA GLY A 169 -1.95 -2.83 0.58
C GLY A 169 -1.36 -2.72 -0.83
N LEU A 170 -1.83 -1.76 -1.64
CA LEU A 170 -1.46 -1.63 -3.04
C LEU A 170 -0.51 -0.47 -3.26
N LYS A 171 0.59 -0.72 -3.96
CA LYS A 171 1.50 0.28 -4.53
C LYS A 171 2.13 -0.28 -5.79
N MET A 172 2.04 0.44 -6.90
CA MET A 172 2.69 0.07 -8.14
C MET A 172 3.12 1.31 -8.92
N ASP A 173 4.36 1.28 -9.41
CA ASP A 173 4.88 2.38 -10.19
C ASP A 173 4.24 2.42 -11.58
N ALA A 174 3.88 3.63 -11.99
CA ALA A 174 3.34 3.97 -13.29
C ALA A 174 4.51 4.46 -14.15
N VAL A 175 5.03 3.61 -15.03
CA VAL A 175 6.25 3.89 -15.81
C VAL A 175 5.87 4.07 -17.27
N PRO A 176 6.22 5.20 -17.92
CA PRO A 176 5.94 5.41 -19.34
C PRO A 176 6.51 4.28 -20.21
N GLY A 177 5.68 3.72 -21.09
CA GLY A 177 6.07 2.62 -21.97
C GLY A 177 6.13 1.24 -21.30
N ARG A 178 5.71 1.11 -20.03
CA ARG A 178 5.57 -0.18 -19.34
C ARG A 178 4.21 -0.29 -18.68
N LEU A 179 3.53 -1.40 -18.97
CA LEU A 179 2.25 -1.74 -18.37
C LEU A 179 2.49 -2.70 -17.20
N ASN A 180 2.48 -2.17 -15.98
CA ASN A 180 2.55 -2.97 -14.77
C ASN A 180 1.17 -3.50 -14.40
N GLN A 181 1.13 -4.57 -13.62
CA GLN A 181 -0.11 -5.21 -13.21
C GLN A 181 -0.10 -5.49 -11.71
N LEU A 182 -1.24 -5.31 -11.05
CA LEU A 182 -1.50 -5.73 -9.68
C LEU A 182 -2.90 -6.34 -9.56
N ALA A 183 -3.09 -7.25 -8.60
CA ALA A 183 -4.42 -7.69 -8.18
C ALA A 183 -4.98 -6.75 -7.11
N LEU A 184 -6.28 -6.48 -7.21
CA LEU A 184 -7.04 -5.68 -6.28
C LEU A 184 -8.30 -6.46 -5.90
N GLN A 185 -8.58 -6.51 -4.60
CA GLN A 185 -9.85 -6.99 -4.07
C GLN A 185 -10.22 -6.17 -2.83
N CYS A 186 -11.44 -5.64 -2.81
CA CYS A 186 -11.99 -4.93 -1.67
C CYS A 186 -12.88 -5.88 -0.85
N SER A 187 -12.56 -6.12 0.43
CA SER A 187 -13.32 -7.02 1.32
C SER A 187 -14.52 -6.36 2.01
N ARG A 188 -14.75 -5.06 1.77
CA ARG A 188 -15.84 -4.29 2.37
C ARG A 188 -16.20 -3.08 1.53
N VAL A 189 -17.46 -2.68 1.62
CA VAL A 189 -17.99 -1.44 1.03
C VAL A 189 -17.37 -0.22 1.72
N GLY A 190 -17.07 0.81 0.95
CA GLY A 190 -16.57 2.09 1.45
C GLY A 190 -15.65 2.83 0.49
N THR A 191 -15.15 3.97 0.96
CA THR A 191 -14.23 4.83 0.21
C THR A 191 -12.80 4.67 0.73
N PHE A 192 -11.88 4.35 -0.17
CA PHE A 192 -10.46 4.15 0.10
C PHE A 192 -9.62 5.19 -0.63
N TYR A 193 -8.72 5.81 0.11
CA TYR A 193 -7.94 6.95 -0.38
C TYR A 193 -6.49 6.55 -0.58
N GLY A 194 -5.90 7.16 -1.60
CA GLY A 194 -4.53 6.98 -2.03
C GLY A 194 -3.91 8.30 -2.48
N GLN A 195 -2.59 8.31 -2.66
CA GLN A 195 -1.85 9.45 -3.21
C GLN A 195 -0.72 8.95 -4.11
N CYS A 196 -0.33 9.78 -5.08
CA CYS A 196 0.85 9.51 -5.88
C CYS A 196 2.08 9.33 -4.97
N SER A 197 2.80 8.22 -5.17
CA SER A 197 3.91 7.79 -4.30
C SER A 197 5.28 7.81 -4.98
N GLU A 198 5.41 8.54 -6.09
CA GLU A 198 6.66 8.77 -6.82
C GLU A 198 6.73 10.22 -7.32
N ILE A 199 7.89 10.86 -7.16
CA ILE A 199 8.03 12.31 -7.42
C ILE A 199 7.82 12.64 -8.90
N CYS A 200 6.75 13.37 -9.21
CA CYS A 200 6.32 13.64 -10.59
C CYS A 200 6.23 15.14 -10.96
N GLY A 201 6.82 16.04 -10.15
CA GLY A 201 6.92 17.47 -10.45
C GLY A 201 6.15 18.37 -9.48
N ALA A 202 5.76 19.56 -9.96
CA ALA A 202 5.27 20.66 -9.12
C ALA A 202 4.03 20.31 -8.27
N ASN A 203 3.07 19.57 -8.84
CA ASN A 203 1.85 19.19 -8.14
C ASN A 203 1.84 17.70 -7.75
N HIS A 204 3.02 17.11 -7.50
CA HIS A 204 3.13 15.72 -7.03
C HIS A 204 2.22 15.41 -5.83
N SER A 205 2.09 16.35 -4.89
CA SER A 205 1.24 16.19 -3.70
C SER A 205 -0.27 16.35 -3.94
N PHE A 206 -0.70 16.66 -5.18
CA PHE A 206 -2.06 17.13 -5.50
C PHE A 206 -2.75 16.28 -6.59
N MET A 207 -2.39 15.00 -6.68
CA MET A 207 -3.04 14.02 -7.57
C MET A 207 -3.41 12.75 -6.79
N PRO A 208 -4.44 12.85 -5.90
CA PRO A 208 -4.88 11.73 -5.08
C PRO A 208 -5.61 10.67 -5.90
N ILE A 209 -5.87 9.54 -5.27
CA ILE A 209 -6.60 8.40 -5.82
C ILE A 209 -7.75 8.12 -4.86
N VAL A 210 -8.95 7.93 -5.39
CA VAL A 210 -10.12 7.54 -4.59
C VAL A 210 -10.78 6.34 -5.24
N ILE A 211 -10.91 5.27 -4.45
CA ILE A 211 -11.65 4.06 -4.83
C ILE A 211 -12.92 4.00 -3.99
N GLU A 212 -14.04 3.77 -4.64
CA GLU A 212 -15.32 3.53 -4.00
C GLU A 212 -15.76 2.08 -4.26
N ALA A 213 -15.66 1.24 -3.22
CA ALA A 213 -16.15 -0.14 -3.30
C ALA A 213 -17.63 -0.18 -2.94
N VAL A 214 -18.46 -0.69 -3.84
CA VAL A 214 -19.92 -0.71 -3.73
C VAL A 214 -20.47 -2.13 -3.98
N PRO A 215 -21.72 -2.43 -3.58
CA PRO A 215 -22.39 -3.65 -3.99
C PRO A 215 -22.49 -3.75 -5.52
N VAL A 216 -22.51 -4.98 -6.06
CA VAL A 216 -22.51 -5.23 -7.51
C VAL A 216 -23.67 -4.52 -8.21
N GLU A 217 -24.85 -4.48 -7.60
CA GLU A 217 -26.03 -3.83 -8.19
C GLU A 217 -25.85 -2.31 -8.33
N VAL A 218 -25.12 -1.68 -7.41
CA VAL A 218 -24.79 -0.25 -7.47
C VAL A 218 -23.71 0.01 -8.52
N PHE A 219 -22.73 -0.89 -8.63
CA PHE A 219 -21.71 -0.82 -9.67
C PHE A 219 -22.33 -0.93 -11.07
N GLU A 220 -23.28 -1.86 -11.28
CA GLU A 220 -23.99 -1.99 -12.55
C GLU A 220 -24.80 -0.73 -12.89
N GLY A 221 -25.50 -0.14 -11.91
CA GLY A 221 -26.20 1.12 -12.12
C GLY A 221 -25.28 2.30 -12.45
N TRP A 222 -24.14 2.40 -11.76
CA TRP A 222 -23.11 3.41 -12.06
C TRP A 222 -22.55 3.24 -13.47
N ARG A 223 -22.23 2.00 -13.85
CA ARG A 223 -21.73 1.65 -15.17
C ARG A 223 -22.71 2.07 -16.27
N ASP A 224 -23.99 1.76 -16.09
CA ASP A 224 -25.02 2.10 -17.08
C ASP A 224 -25.19 3.63 -17.22
N MET A 225 -25.07 4.40 -16.13
CA MET A 225 -25.08 5.86 -16.18
C MET A 225 -23.87 6.43 -16.95
N MET A 226 -22.66 5.89 -16.72
CA MET A 226 -21.46 6.35 -17.42
C MET A 226 -21.51 6.06 -18.93
N LEU A 227 -22.20 5.00 -19.34
CA LEU A 227 -22.40 4.66 -20.75
C LEU A 227 -23.42 5.56 -21.44
N ASP A 228 -24.43 6.03 -20.72
CA ASP A 228 -25.46 6.93 -21.24
C ASP A 228 -24.98 8.39 -21.36
N GLU A 229 -23.84 8.74 -20.75
CA GLU A 229 -23.25 10.09 -20.81
C GLU A 229 -22.36 10.34 -22.05
N GLU A 230 -22.10 9.33 -22.90
CA GLU A 230 -21.49 9.47 -24.25
C GLU A 230 -22.51 9.67 -25.38
#